data_AF-A0A9X8ZED5-F1
#
_entry.id   AF-A0A9X8ZED5-F1
#
_cell.length_a   1.000
_cell.length_b   1.000
_cell.length_c   1.000
_cell.angle_alpha   90.00
_cell.angle_beta   90.00
_cell.angle_gamma   90.00
#
_symmetry.space_group_name_H-M   'P 1'
#
loop_
_entity.id
_entity.type
_entity.pdbx_description
1 polymer ?
#
loop_
_entity_poly.entity_id
_entity_poly.type
_entity_poly.pdbx_seq_one_letter_code
_entity_poly.pdbx_strand_id
1 'polypeptide(L)'
;MLKIDRTKVDASIKDMVLFTATKKVLADYEKEKQVLLNRETGLNERMAQLQEEHTQLLLDREIAKDNTSDYIYLSKQLTNTDEEMKIIVSLQEQFKEDFKGLKQKHLPIIRNSYSKDLSAKSEFRVNETVELVRYELLSAIADYSREVSKQREPLMPAIYEFLHDEELMETNMGFRRAFEYGSEHLVFTGGPGKSVISKNEIFSACGGNLPSGLTKPKDVK
;
A
#
# COMPACT_ATOMS: atom_id res chain seq x y z
N MET A 1 11.75 -0.75 -30.58
CA MET A 1 11.93 0.00 -29.32
C MET A 1 12.09 -1.01 -28.20
N LEU A 2 13.21 -0.98 -27.48
CA LEU A 2 13.42 -1.85 -26.30
C LEU A 2 12.40 -1.49 -25.22
N LYS A 3 11.82 -2.51 -24.56
CA LYS A 3 10.83 -2.35 -23.48
C LYS A 3 11.35 -3.04 -22.23
N ILE A 4 11.00 -2.48 -21.06
CA ILE A 4 11.25 -3.11 -19.77
C ILE A 4 10.30 -4.32 -19.64
N ASP A 5 10.85 -5.49 -19.39
CA ASP A 5 10.07 -6.68 -19.03
C ASP A 5 9.61 -6.58 -17.57
N ARG A 6 8.30 -6.58 -17.36
CA ARG A 6 7.66 -6.44 -16.05
C ARG A 6 7.20 -7.75 -15.44
N THR A 7 7.43 -8.89 -16.10
CA THR A 7 6.87 -10.19 -15.72
C THR A 7 7.13 -10.55 -14.26
N LYS A 8 8.34 -10.30 -13.75
CA LYS A 8 8.69 -10.56 -12.34
C LYS A 8 7.93 -9.67 -11.36
N VAL A 9 7.77 -8.38 -11.69
CA VAL A 9 7.03 -7.42 -10.86
C VAL A 9 5.55 -7.80 -10.79
N ASP A 10 4.97 -8.14 -11.95
CA ASP A 10 3.55 -8.49 -12.02
C ASP A 10 3.26 -9.82 -11.29
N ALA A 11 4.20 -10.79 -11.33
CA ALA A 11 4.13 -11.99 -10.50
C ALA A 11 4.21 -11.68 -9.00
N SER A 12 5.18 -10.86 -8.56
CA SER A 12 5.29 -10.46 -7.15
C SER A 12 4.05 -9.71 -6.64
N ILE A 13 3.44 -8.85 -7.47
CA ILE A 13 2.18 -8.16 -7.12
C ILE A 13 1.04 -9.17 -6.94
N LYS A 14 0.94 -10.15 -7.84
CA LYS A 14 -0.11 -11.17 -7.79
C LYS A 14 0.01 -12.05 -6.54
N ASP A 15 1.23 -12.38 -6.16
CA ASP A 15 1.53 -13.25 -5.01
C ASP A 15 1.58 -12.46 -3.69
N MET A 16 1.50 -11.12 -3.74
CA MET A 16 1.56 -10.27 -2.56
C MET A 16 0.29 -10.41 -1.70
N VAL A 17 0.42 -11.10 -0.57
CA VAL A 17 -0.64 -11.26 0.43
C VAL A 17 -0.28 -10.48 1.69
N LEU A 18 -0.88 -9.30 1.87
CA LEU A 18 -0.69 -8.46 3.05
C LEU A 18 -1.87 -8.55 4.04
N PHE A 19 -1.57 -8.19 5.29
CA PHE A 19 -2.55 -7.98 6.37
C PHE A 19 -3.27 -9.25 6.85
N THR A 20 -2.75 -10.44 6.57
CA THR A 20 -3.40 -11.70 6.98
C THR A 20 -3.52 -11.82 8.50
N ALA A 21 -2.47 -11.47 9.25
CA ALA A 21 -2.51 -11.51 10.71
C ALA A 21 -3.45 -10.45 11.27
N THR A 22 -3.40 -9.22 10.73
CA THR A 22 -4.28 -8.12 11.12
C THR A 22 -5.75 -8.46 10.89
N LYS A 23 -6.10 -9.06 9.73
CA LYS A 23 -7.46 -9.53 9.42
C LYS A 23 -7.97 -10.53 10.46
N LYS A 24 -7.11 -11.46 10.91
CA LYS A 24 -7.47 -12.43 11.96
C LYS A 24 -7.78 -11.73 13.29
N VAL A 25 -6.91 -10.81 13.72
CA VAL A 25 -7.11 -10.06 14.97
C VAL A 25 -8.38 -9.21 14.93
N LEU A 26 -8.69 -8.59 13.79
CA LEU A 26 -9.93 -7.82 13.62
C LEU A 26 -11.17 -8.71 13.62
N ALA A 27 -11.09 -9.91 13.05
CA ALA A 27 -12.18 -10.88 13.10
C ALA A 27 -12.46 -11.35 14.55
N ASP A 28 -11.41 -11.55 15.35
CA ASP A 28 -11.55 -11.89 16.77
C ASP A 28 -12.17 -10.75 17.57
N TYR A 29 -11.75 -9.49 17.33
CA TYR A 29 -12.39 -8.32 17.90
C TYR A 29 -13.87 -8.22 17.55
N GLU A 30 -14.24 -8.43 16.27
CA GLU A 30 -15.64 -8.32 15.85
C GLU A 30 -16.49 -9.43 16.49
N LYS A 31 -15.96 -10.65 16.65
CA LYS A 31 -16.66 -11.72 17.39
C LYS A 31 -16.95 -11.32 18.84
N GLU A 32 -15.95 -10.82 19.56
CA GLU A 32 -16.13 -10.39 20.95
C GLU A 32 -17.10 -9.20 21.06
N LYS A 33 -17.03 -8.26 20.12
CA LYS A 33 -17.94 -7.12 20.02
C LYS A 33 -19.39 -7.56 19.79
N GLN A 34 -19.62 -8.57 18.95
CA GLN A 34 -20.97 -9.10 18.70
C GLN A 34 -21.59 -9.73 19.94
N VAL A 35 -20.79 -10.36 20.82
CA VAL A 35 -21.28 -10.86 22.11
C VAL A 35 -21.81 -9.73 22.99
N LEU A 36 -21.09 -8.60 23.06
CA LEU A 36 -21.53 -7.42 23.81
C LEU A 36 -22.80 -6.81 23.22
N LEU A 37 -22.88 -6.67 21.89
CA LEU A 37 -24.07 -6.16 21.20
C LEU A 37 -25.29 -7.04 21.45
N ASN A 38 -25.16 -8.35 21.35
CA ASN A 38 -26.28 -9.27 21.61
C ASN A 38 -26.76 -9.17 23.06
N ARG A 39 -25.84 -8.99 24.01
CA ARG A 39 -26.19 -8.78 25.42
C ARG A 39 -26.91 -7.45 25.64
N GLU A 40 -26.47 -6.39 24.95
CA GLU A 40 -27.13 -5.08 24.98
C GLU A 40 -28.55 -5.14 24.41
N THR A 41 -28.72 -5.81 23.26
CA THR A 41 -30.04 -6.05 22.67
C THR A 41 -30.95 -6.82 23.61
N GLY A 42 -30.49 -7.92 24.20
CA GLY A 42 -31.30 -8.71 25.14
C GLY A 42 -31.71 -7.93 26.40
N LEU A 43 -30.84 -7.04 26.91
CA LEU A 43 -31.18 -6.17 28.03
C LEU A 43 -32.20 -5.09 27.65
N ASN A 44 -32.11 -4.52 26.44
CA ASN A 44 -33.10 -3.57 25.93
C ASN A 44 -34.47 -4.22 25.74
N GLU A 45 -34.51 -5.45 25.20
CA GLU A 45 -35.74 -6.22 25.04
C GLU A 45 -36.38 -6.56 26.39
N ARG A 46 -35.59 -7.03 27.37
CA ARG A 46 -36.09 -7.32 28.71
C ARG A 46 -36.58 -6.06 29.43
N MET A 47 -35.90 -4.93 29.25
CA MET A 47 -36.36 -3.64 29.79
C MET A 47 -37.74 -3.26 29.24
N ALA A 48 -37.95 -3.40 27.92
CA ALA A 48 -39.25 -3.09 27.31
C ALA A 48 -40.37 -4.00 27.84
N GLN A 49 -40.09 -5.29 28.02
CA GLN A 49 -41.03 -6.24 28.64
C GLN A 49 -41.37 -5.85 30.08
N LEU A 50 -40.36 -5.53 30.89
CA LEU A 50 -40.58 -5.12 32.28
C LEU A 50 -41.37 -3.82 32.39
N GLN A 51 -41.19 -2.89 31.46
CA GLN A 51 -41.99 -1.66 31.41
C GLN A 51 -43.47 -1.96 31.13
N GLU A 52 -43.76 -2.87 30.20
CA GLU A 52 -45.12 -3.32 29.91
C GLU A 52 -45.74 -4.06 31.10
N GLU A 53 -45.00 -5.02 31.69
CA GLU A 53 -45.38 -5.75 32.90
C GLU A 53 -45.67 -4.77 34.06
N HIS A 54 -44.81 -3.78 34.28
CA HIS A 54 -44.97 -2.77 35.32
C HIS A 54 -46.25 -1.94 35.12
N THR A 55 -46.52 -1.49 33.89
CA THR A 55 -47.77 -0.76 33.58
C THR A 55 -49.01 -1.62 33.84
N GLN A 56 -48.99 -2.89 33.44
CA GLN A 56 -50.12 -3.80 33.68
C GLN A 56 -50.35 -4.03 35.18
N LEU A 57 -49.28 -4.28 35.94
CA LEU A 57 -49.37 -4.49 37.39
C LEU A 57 -49.92 -3.26 38.13
N LEU A 58 -49.60 -2.04 37.67
CA LEU A 58 -50.19 -0.82 38.23
C LEU A 58 -51.71 -0.76 38.02
N LEU A 59 -52.18 -1.11 36.83
CA LEU A 59 -53.61 -1.16 36.51
C LEU A 59 -54.33 -2.23 37.34
N ASP A 60 -53.77 -3.44 37.39
CA ASP A 60 -54.34 -4.56 38.13
C ASP A 60 -54.40 -4.27 39.63
N ARG A 61 -53.37 -3.62 40.18
CA ARG A 61 -53.35 -3.21 41.59
C ARG A 61 -54.43 -2.16 41.89
N GLU A 62 -54.65 -1.22 40.99
CA GLU A 62 -55.70 -0.20 41.15
C GLU A 62 -57.11 -0.84 41.13
N ILE A 63 -57.31 -1.85 40.26
CA ILE A 63 -58.54 -2.64 40.22
C ILE A 63 -58.73 -3.42 41.53
N ALA A 64 -57.65 -3.98 42.08
CA ALA A 64 -57.66 -4.80 43.29
C ALA A 64 -57.62 -4.00 44.61
N LYS A 65 -57.75 -2.67 44.60
CA LYS A 65 -57.57 -1.80 45.78
C LYS A 65 -58.43 -2.17 47.00
N ASP A 66 -59.61 -2.74 46.76
CA ASP A 66 -60.57 -3.10 47.80
C ASP A 66 -60.35 -4.54 48.32
N ASN A 67 -59.43 -5.32 47.71
CA ASN A 67 -58.97 -6.62 48.21
C ASN A 67 -57.54 -6.51 48.75
N THR A 68 -57.42 -6.49 50.08
CA THR A 68 -56.13 -6.35 50.78
C THR A 68 -55.10 -7.41 50.38
N SER A 69 -55.51 -8.66 50.16
CA SER A 69 -54.57 -9.75 49.84
C SER A 69 -53.97 -9.58 48.45
N ASP A 70 -54.82 -9.30 47.46
CA ASP A 70 -54.41 -9.09 46.07
C ASP A 70 -53.56 -7.82 45.94
N TYR A 71 -53.94 -6.75 46.64
CA TYR A 71 -53.19 -5.50 46.66
C TYR A 71 -51.76 -5.69 47.20
N ILE A 72 -51.57 -6.45 48.28
CA ILE A 72 -50.25 -6.75 48.84
C ILE A 72 -49.44 -7.59 47.85
N TYR A 73 -50.05 -8.60 47.24
CA TYR A 73 -49.39 -9.47 46.25
C TYR A 73 -48.88 -8.67 45.05
N LEU A 74 -49.73 -7.85 44.43
CA LEU A 74 -49.39 -7.03 43.27
C LEU A 74 -48.35 -5.95 43.62
N SER A 75 -48.42 -5.37 44.83
CA SER A 75 -47.41 -4.43 45.32
C SER A 75 -46.02 -5.07 45.44
N LYS A 76 -45.95 -6.34 45.85
CA LYS A 76 -44.70 -7.10 45.88
C LYS A 76 -44.17 -7.37 44.47
N GLN A 77 -45.04 -7.74 43.53
CA GLN A 77 -44.63 -7.93 42.13
C GLN A 77 -44.11 -6.64 41.50
N LEU A 78 -44.76 -5.50 41.74
CA LEU A 78 -44.27 -4.19 41.30
C LEU A 78 -42.89 -3.89 41.85
N THR A 79 -42.68 -4.11 43.15
CA THR A 79 -41.36 -3.89 43.79
C THR A 79 -40.27 -4.74 43.13
N ASN A 80 -40.55 -6.02 42.88
CA ASN A 80 -39.60 -6.92 42.19
C ASN A 80 -39.30 -6.43 40.76
N THR A 81 -40.33 -5.96 40.04
CA THR A 81 -40.21 -5.44 38.66
C THR A 81 -39.33 -4.18 38.65
N ASP A 82 -39.54 -3.28 39.62
CA ASP A 82 -38.72 -2.07 39.80
C ASP A 82 -37.26 -2.38 40.12
N GLU A 83 -37.02 -3.38 40.96
CA GLU A 83 -35.66 -3.84 41.27
C GLU A 83 -34.96 -4.44 40.04
N GLU A 84 -35.65 -5.27 39.26
CA GLU A 84 -35.11 -5.84 38.03
C GLU A 84 -34.79 -4.75 36.99
N MET A 85 -35.69 -3.77 36.80
CA MET A 85 -35.44 -2.61 35.93
C MET A 85 -34.20 -1.82 36.37
N LYS A 86 -34.03 -1.54 37.67
CA LYS A 86 -32.83 -0.85 38.20
C LYS A 86 -31.54 -1.62 37.92
N ILE A 87 -31.57 -2.94 38.07
CA ILE A 87 -30.42 -3.80 37.75
C ILE A 87 -30.07 -3.68 36.26
N ILE A 88 -31.06 -3.75 35.37
CA ILE A 88 -30.82 -3.64 33.92
C ILE A 88 -30.24 -2.26 33.56
N VAL A 89 -30.75 -1.16 34.12
CA VAL A 89 -30.17 0.17 33.91
C VAL A 89 -28.70 0.21 34.31
N SER A 90 -28.36 -0.35 35.48
CA SER A 90 -26.97 -0.41 35.94
C SER A 90 -26.07 -1.22 35.00
N LEU A 91 -26.58 -2.36 34.48
CA LEU A 91 -25.86 -3.17 33.49
C LEU A 91 -25.69 -2.43 32.14
N GLN A 92 -26.71 -1.66 31.72
CA GLN A 92 -26.64 -0.84 30.52
C GLN A 92 -25.58 0.27 30.63
N GLU A 93 -25.44 0.88 31.81
CA GLU A 93 -24.39 1.87 32.07
C GLU A 93 -22.99 1.25 32.01
N GLN A 94 -22.82 0.04 32.51
CA GLN A 94 -21.56 -0.70 32.48
C GLN A 94 -21.08 -1.03 31.05
N PHE A 95 -21.98 -1.17 30.07
CA PHE A 95 -21.58 -1.51 28.70
C PHE A 95 -20.62 -0.51 28.07
N LYS A 96 -20.72 0.78 28.40
CA LYS A 96 -19.78 1.79 27.88
C LYS A 96 -18.35 1.47 28.31
N GLU A 97 -18.17 1.02 29.56
CA GLU A 97 -16.88 0.60 30.07
C GLU A 97 -16.47 -0.78 29.53
N ASP A 98 -17.40 -1.73 29.33
CA ASP A 98 -17.10 -3.02 28.69
C ASP A 98 -16.59 -2.85 27.25
N PHE A 99 -17.25 -2.02 26.44
CA PHE A 99 -16.79 -1.72 25.08
C PHE A 99 -15.45 -1.00 25.06
N LYS A 100 -15.22 -0.09 26.01
CA LYS A 100 -13.93 0.61 26.16
C LYS A 100 -12.83 -0.36 26.58
N GLY A 101 -13.11 -1.27 27.51
CA GLY A 101 -12.20 -2.35 27.93
C GLY A 101 -11.86 -3.27 26.76
N LEU A 102 -12.84 -3.65 25.94
CA LEU A 102 -12.62 -4.44 24.73
C LEU A 102 -11.69 -3.71 23.74
N LYS A 103 -11.95 -2.42 23.48
CA LYS A 103 -11.08 -1.62 22.61
C LYS A 103 -9.67 -1.51 23.17
N GLN A 104 -9.52 -1.25 24.48
CA GLN A 104 -8.22 -1.16 25.14
C GLN A 104 -7.44 -2.48 25.05
N LYS A 105 -8.11 -3.63 25.22
CA LYS A 105 -7.51 -4.96 25.06
C LYS A 105 -6.97 -5.18 23.64
N HIS A 106 -7.73 -4.85 22.60
CA HIS A 106 -7.34 -5.13 21.21
C HIS A 106 -6.40 -4.09 20.59
N LEU A 107 -6.41 -2.85 21.08
CA LEU A 107 -5.60 -1.74 20.55
C LEU A 107 -4.11 -2.08 20.35
N PRO A 108 -3.37 -2.60 21.34
CA PRO A 108 -1.95 -2.95 21.15
C PRO A 108 -1.77 -4.13 20.19
N ILE A 109 -2.70 -5.08 20.16
CA ILE A 109 -2.64 -6.28 19.32
C ILE A 109 -2.82 -5.92 17.84
N ILE A 110 -3.81 -5.07 17.55
CA ILE A 110 -4.06 -4.53 16.21
C ILE A 110 -2.85 -3.71 15.76
N ARG A 111 -2.32 -2.81 16.59
CA ARG A 111 -1.14 -2.01 16.26
C ARG A 111 0.07 -2.89 15.90
N ASN A 112 0.33 -3.93 16.70
CA ASN A 112 1.47 -4.82 16.51
C ASN A 112 1.32 -5.69 15.26
N SER A 113 0.15 -6.28 15.05
CA SER A 113 -0.14 -7.08 13.85
C SER A 113 -0.05 -6.23 12.58
N TYR A 114 -0.66 -5.05 12.58
CA TYR A 114 -0.61 -4.12 11.45
C TYR A 114 0.82 -3.68 11.12
N SER A 115 1.62 -3.31 12.14
CA SER A 115 3.00 -2.88 11.91
C SER A 115 3.87 -3.99 11.33
N LYS A 116 3.68 -5.23 11.79
CA LYS A 116 4.39 -6.40 11.26
C LYS A 116 3.98 -6.71 9.82
N ASP A 117 2.68 -6.77 9.56
CA ASP A 117 2.15 -7.00 8.21
C ASP A 117 2.61 -5.91 7.23
N LEU A 118 2.65 -4.65 7.67
CA LEU A 118 3.10 -3.53 6.85
C LEU A 118 4.60 -3.59 6.55
N SER A 119 5.40 -4.18 7.44
CA SER A 119 6.85 -4.30 7.24
C SER A 119 7.21 -5.18 6.04
N ALA A 120 6.34 -6.13 5.65
CA ALA A 120 6.52 -6.96 4.45
C ALA A 120 6.61 -6.14 3.15
N LYS A 121 6.11 -4.89 3.11
CA LYS A 121 6.31 -4.00 1.95
C LYS A 121 7.78 -3.75 1.61
N SER A 122 8.67 -3.89 2.62
CA SER A 122 10.11 -3.68 2.45
C SER A 122 10.80 -4.80 1.67
N GLU A 123 10.10 -5.90 1.39
CA GLU A 123 10.56 -6.93 0.45
C GLU A 123 10.79 -6.35 -0.95
N PHE A 124 9.96 -5.37 -1.37
CA PHE A 124 10.23 -4.63 -2.59
C PHE A 124 11.29 -3.55 -2.35
N ARG A 125 12.52 -3.89 -2.73
CA ARG A 125 13.71 -3.04 -2.60
C ARG A 125 13.78 -1.98 -3.70
N VAL A 126 13.08 -0.87 -3.48
CA VAL A 126 12.93 0.22 -4.46
C VAL A 126 14.27 0.78 -4.91
N ASN A 127 15.18 1.08 -3.98
CA ASN A 127 16.46 1.71 -4.30
C ASN A 127 17.31 0.80 -5.18
N GLU A 128 17.43 -0.47 -4.81
CA GLU A 128 18.16 -1.47 -5.58
C GLU A 128 17.54 -1.69 -6.97
N THR A 129 16.21 -1.68 -7.06
CA THR A 129 15.50 -1.80 -8.34
C THR A 129 15.78 -0.60 -9.24
N VAL A 130 15.76 0.62 -8.68
CA VAL A 130 16.08 1.84 -9.42
C VAL A 130 17.51 1.79 -9.94
N GLU A 131 18.48 1.46 -9.09
CA GLU A 131 19.89 1.35 -9.50
C GLU A 131 20.10 0.26 -10.56
N LEU A 132 19.38 -0.86 -10.48
CA LEU A 132 19.45 -1.92 -11.49
C LEU A 132 18.94 -1.42 -12.85
N VAL A 133 17.78 -0.78 -12.88
CA VAL A 133 17.21 -0.24 -14.13
C VAL A 133 18.11 0.84 -14.72
N ARG A 134 18.71 1.71 -13.89
CA ARG A 134 19.70 2.70 -14.33
C ARG A 134 20.89 2.01 -15.00
N TYR A 135 21.42 0.97 -14.36
CA TYR A 135 22.55 0.19 -14.87
C TYR A 135 22.22 -0.47 -16.21
N GLU A 136 21.11 -1.19 -16.29
CA GLU A 136 20.69 -1.91 -17.50
C GLU A 136 20.46 -0.96 -18.67
N LEU A 137 19.80 0.18 -18.45
CA LEU A 137 19.52 1.14 -19.50
C LEU A 137 20.80 1.78 -20.05
N LEU A 138 21.68 2.27 -19.18
CA LEU A 138 22.93 2.91 -19.60
C LEU A 138 23.87 1.90 -20.27
N SER A 139 23.88 0.65 -19.80
CA SER A 139 24.63 -0.43 -20.45
C SER A 139 24.10 -0.74 -21.84
N ALA A 140 22.78 -0.84 -22.01
CA ALA A 140 22.19 -1.07 -23.33
C ALA A 140 22.52 0.05 -24.34
N ILE A 141 22.49 1.32 -23.90
CA ILE A 141 22.87 2.46 -24.75
C ILE A 141 24.37 2.38 -25.10
N ALA A 142 25.23 2.13 -24.10
CA ALA A 142 26.67 2.05 -24.31
C ALA A 142 27.07 0.89 -25.22
N ASP A 143 26.48 -0.29 -25.04
CA ASP A 143 26.75 -1.47 -25.87
C ASP A 143 26.30 -1.26 -27.32
N TYR A 144 25.15 -0.62 -27.53
CA TYR A 144 24.71 -0.26 -28.88
C TYR A 144 25.67 0.74 -29.54
N SER A 145 26.09 1.78 -28.81
CA SER A 145 27.05 2.77 -29.32
C SER A 145 28.41 2.13 -29.65
N ARG A 146 28.91 1.22 -28.80
CA ARG A 146 30.14 0.46 -29.07
C ARG A 146 30.02 -0.40 -30.32
N GLU A 147 28.86 -1.04 -30.54
CA GLU A 147 28.64 -1.85 -31.73
C GLU A 147 28.61 -0.99 -33.00
N VAL A 148 28.03 0.22 -32.95
CA VAL A 148 28.12 1.20 -34.05
C VAL A 148 29.58 1.55 -34.34
N SER A 149 30.36 1.90 -33.31
CA SER A 149 31.78 2.22 -33.47
C SER A 149 32.58 1.05 -34.05
N LYS A 150 32.34 -0.17 -33.56
CA LYS A 150 33.00 -1.40 -34.02
C LYS A 150 32.71 -1.71 -35.48
N GLN A 151 31.47 -1.46 -35.95
CA GLN A 151 31.11 -1.65 -37.36
C GLN A 151 31.65 -0.53 -38.25
N ARG A 152 31.79 0.69 -37.72
CA ARG A 152 32.34 1.85 -38.44
C ARG A 152 33.86 1.78 -38.59
N GLU A 153 34.57 1.36 -37.56
CA GLU A 153 36.04 1.39 -37.47
C GLU A 153 36.74 0.80 -38.71
N PRO A 154 36.34 -0.37 -39.26
CA PRO A 154 36.96 -0.92 -40.46
C PRO A 154 36.75 -0.10 -41.74
N LEU A 155 35.73 0.76 -41.79
CA LEU A 155 35.41 1.61 -42.95
C LEU A 155 36.26 2.89 -42.96
N MET A 156 36.73 3.32 -41.79
CA MET A 156 37.37 4.62 -41.62
C MET A 156 38.67 4.79 -42.42
N PRO A 157 39.55 3.79 -42.58
CA PRO A 157 40.75 3.96 -43.40
C PRO A 157 40.44 4.41 -44.83
N ALA A 158 39.49 3.76 -45.50
CA ALA A 158 39.08 4.12 -46.85
C ALA A 158 38.37 5.49 -46.90
N ILE A 159 37.52 5.78 -45.92
CA ILE A 159 36.83 7.08 -45.82
C ILE A 159 37.83 8.22 -45.58
N TYR A 160 38.89 7.97 -44.80
CA TYR A 160 39.93 8.95 -44.53
C TYR A 160 40.73 9.31 -45.79
N GLU A 161 40.88 8.43 -46.77
CA GLU A 161 41.50 8.79 -48.06
C GLU A 161 40.75 9.96 -48.73
N PHE A 162 39.42 9.96 -48.67
CA PHE A 162 38.60 11.06 -49.20
C PHE A 162 38.66 12.29 -48.29
N LEU A 163 38.58 12.12 -46.97
CA LEU A 163 38.55 13.25 -46.02
C LEU A 163 39.86 14.05 -46.00
N HIS A 164 40.99 13.46 -46.38
CA HIS A 164 42.30 14.13 -46.43
C HIS A 164 42.57 14.86 -47.77
N ASP A 165 41.71 14.70 -48.78
CA ASP A 165 41.79 15.46 -50.03
C ASP A 165 41.08 16.81 -49.88
N GLU A 166 41.84 17.85 -49.55
CA GLU A 166 41.27 19.18 -49.28
C GLU A 166 40.62 19.81 -50.52
N GLU A 167 41.15 19.60 -51.74
CA GLU A 167 40.55 20.12 -52.98
C GLU A 167 39.17 19.47 -53.23
N LEU A 168 39.07 18.16 -53.00
CA LEU A 168 37.80 17.44 -53.07
C LEU A 168 36.82 17.92 -51.98
N MET A 169 37.30 18.17 -50.76
CA MET A 169 36.45 18.59 -49.64
C MET A 169 35.96 20.03 -49.74
N GLU A 170 36.72 20.96 -50.36
CA GLU A 170 36.30 22.35 -50.58
C GLU A 170 34.95 22.45 -51.32
N THR A 171 34.73 21.56 -52.30
CA THR A 171 33.48 21.49 -53.06
C THR A 171 32.44 20.54 -52.47
N ASN A 172 32.83 19.69 -51.50
CA ASN A 172 32.00 18.64 -50.90
C ASN A 172 31.87 18.75 -49.38
N MET A 173 31.69 19.97 -48.85
CA MET A 173 31.59 20.24 -47.42
C MET A 173 30.50 19.42 -46.69
N GLY A 174 29.42 19.04 -47.37
CA GLY A 174 28.37 18.18 -46.80
C GLY A 174 28.87 16.77 -46.47
N PHE A 175 29.78 16.23 -47.28
CA PHE A 175 30.44 14.96 -47.02
C PHE A 175 31.34 15.07 -45.79
N ARG A 176 32.18 16.11 -45.71
CA ARG A 176 33.03 16.39 -44.55
C ARG A 176 32.24 16.44 -43.24
N ARG A 177 31.10 17.15 -43.26
CA ARG A 177 30.19 17.27 -42.10
C ARG A 177 29.61 15.94 -41.64
N ALA A 178 29.36 14.99 -42.56
CA ALA A 178 28.81 13.69 -42.22
C ALA A 178 29.76 12.82 -41.36
N PHE A 179 31.05 13.16 -41.33
CA PHE A 179 32.08 12.45 -40.57
C PHE A 179 32.75 13.29 -39.48
N GLU A 180 32.19 14.47 -39.17
CA GLU A 180 32.63 15.28 -38.03
C GLU A 180 32.55 14.48 -36.72
N TYR A 181 33.40 14.84 -35.77
CA TYR A 181 33.49 14.16 -34.47
C TYR A 181 32.13 14.10 -33.77
N GLY A 182 31.72 12.89 -33.38
CA GLY A 182 30.46 12.64 -32.68
C GLY A 182 29.23 12.46 -33.58
N SER A 183 29.38 12.53 -34.91
CA SER A 183 28.32 12.19 -35.88
C SER A 183 27.83 10.74 -35.75
N GLU A 184 28.68 9.85 -35.26
CA GLU A 184 28.39 8.44 -35.02
C GLU A 184 27.72 8.16 -33.68
N HIS A 185 27.71 9.12 -32.76
CA HIS A 185 27.14 8.92 -31.45
C HIS A 185 25.62 8.82 -31.54
N LEU A 186 25.05 8.06 -30.60
CA LEU A 186 23.60 8.03 -30.45
C LEU A 186 23.08 9.41 -30.03
N VAL A 187 21.95 9.82 -30.58
CA VAL A 187 21.38 11.15 -30.31
C VAL A 187 20.37 11.08 -29.17
N PHE A 188 20.56 11.92 -28.16
CA PHE A 188 19.59 12.15 -27.09
C PHE A 188 19.30 13.65 -26.96
N THR A 189 18.05 14.06 -27.19
CA THR A 189 17.68 15.48 -27.14
C THR A 189 17.33 15.94 -25.72
N GLY A 190 16.65 15.08 -24.94
CA GLY A 190 16.34 15.26 -23.51
C GLY A 190 15.51 16.51 -23.17
N GLY A 191 14.34 16.35 -22.57
CA GLY A 191 13.53 17.48 -22.09
C GLY A 191 14.10 18.15 -20.82
N PRO A 192 13.66 19.38 -20.46
CA PRO A 192 14.16 20.15 -19.32
C PRO A 192 13.73 19.60 -17.93
N GLY A 193 13.26 18.36 -17.85
CA GLY A 193 12.74 17.76 -16.63
C GLY A 193 13.82 17.21 -15.70
N LYS A 194 13.52 17.14 -14.40
CA LYS A 194 14.31 16.35 -13.44
C LYS A 194 14.15 14.88 -13.79
N SER A 195 15.26 14.22 -14.13
CA SER A 195 15.31 12.79 -14.48
C SER A 195 16.09 12.03 -13.42
N VAL A 196 15.71 10.76 -13.20
CA VAL A 196 16.43 9.82 -12.33
C VAL A 196 17.82 9.51 -12.88
N ILE A 197 17.98 9.57 -14.20
CA ILE A 197 19.26 9.47 -14.89
C ILE A 197 19.60 10.85 -15.43
N SER A 198 20.75 11.38 -15.05
CA SER A 198 21.20 12.69 -15.50
C SER A 198 21.49 12.68 -17.01
N LYS A 199 21.31 13.85 -17.64
CA LYS A 199 21.60 14.03 -19.06
C LYS A 199 23.05 13.67 -19.41
N ASN A 200 23.99 13.96 -18.51
CA ASN A 200 25.41 13.66 -18.70
C ASN A 200 25.71 12.16 -18.70
N GLU A 201 25.02 11.38 -17.86
CA GLU A 201 25.17 9.92 -17.86
C GLU A 201 24.68 9.31 -19.17
N ILE A 202 23.57 9.82 -19.72
CA ILE A 202 23.03 9.37 -21.01
C ILE A 202 24.00 9.74 -22.14
N PHE A 203 24.52 10.97 -22.16
CA PHE A 203 25.49 11.38 -23.17
C PHE A 203 26.80 10.57 -23.14
N SER A 204 27.29 10.24 -21.95
CA SER A 204 28.45 9.35 -21.80
C SER A 204 28.17 7.98 -22.43
N ALA A 205 26.98 7.41 -22.18
CA ALA A 205 26.55 6.14 -22.76
C ALA A 205 26.33 6.23 -24.27
N CYS A 206 25.81 7.34 -24.80
CA CYS A 206 25.68 7.57 -26.23
C CYS A 206 27.03 7.54 -26.98
N GLY A 207 28.13 7.86 -26.30
CA GLY A 207 29.50 7.70 -26.80
C GLY A 207 30.16 6.36 -26.45
N GLY A 208 29.41 5.38 -25.92
CA GLY A 208 29.90 4.04 -25.60
C GLY A 208 30.54 3.88 -24.22
N ASN A 209 30.44 4.88 -23.35
CA ASN A 209 31.08 4.89 -22.04
C ASN A 209 30.08 4.73 -20.90
N LEU A 210 30.44 3.97 -19.87
CA LEU A 210 29.64 3.91 -18.65
C LEU A 210 30.09 5.00 -17.67
N PRO A 211 29.16 5.70 -16.99
CA PRO A 211 29.50 6.69 -15.97
C PRO A 211 30.31 6.09 -14.81
N SER A 212 31.28 6.83 -14.29
CA SER A 212 32.24 6.36 -13.28
C SER A 212 31.63 5.96 -11.93
N GLY A 213 30.44 6.45 -11.60
CA GLY A 213 29.70 6.08 -10.39
C GLY A 213 28.70 4.93 -10.56
N LEU A 214 28.53 4.43 -11.80
CA LEU A 214 27.55 3.39 -12.10
C LEU A 214 28.12 2.02 -11.74
N THR A 215 27.61 1.41 -10.67
CA THR A 215 27.98 0.05 -10.28
C THR A 215 26.81 -0.89 -10.50
N LYS A 216 27.09 -2.08 -11.05
CA LYS A 216 26.07 -3.14 -11.13
C LYS A 216 25.63 -3.47 -9.70
N PRO A 217 24.34 -3.35 -9.36
CA PRO A 217 23.88 -3.74 -8.05
C PRO A 217 24.18 -5.23 -7.81
N LYS A 218 24.55 -5.60 -6.58
CA LYS A 218 24.66 -7.01 -6.21
C LYS A 218 23.31 -7.68 -6.48
N ASP A 219 23.33 -8.85 -7.13
CA ASP A 219 22.10 -9.57 -7.48
C ASP A 219 21.16 -9.61 -6.27
N VAL A 220 19.98 -9.00 -6.43
CA VAL A 220 18.90 -9.09 -5.47
C VAL A 220 18.34 -10.50 -5.63
N LYS A 221 18.78 -11.41 -4.74
CA LYS A 221 18.22 -12.77 -4.64
C LYS A 221 16.75 -12.73 -4.31
#